data_AF-A0A6A4NUE4-F1
#
_entry.id   AF-A0A6A4NUE4-F1
#
_cell.length_a   1.000
_cell.length_b   1.000
_cell.length_c   1.000
_cell.angle_alpha   90.00
_cell.angle_beta   90.00
_cell.angle_gamma   90.00
#
_symmetry.space_group_name_H-M   'P 1'
#
loop_
_entity.id
_entity.type
_entity.pdbx_description
1 polymer ?
#
loop_
_entity_poly.entity_id
_entity_poly.type
_entity_poly.pdbx_seq_one_letter_code
_entity_poly.pdbx_strand_id
1 'polypeptide(L)'
;MCSFCLISWLIYGVVVWSLCRIGQGLCFTWYLVPDFLFGTLTTISWVCWIKSVTTHHIGSSSNGLGFGSFDLYWNTIVAFLDSPLDTPLTATLNIMVGYILLIYMVMPICYWGLNFPIYSSLLNTALGNEYVVMGIVNKKFELAMALASLLAIFTGHINLSMFFAVSFGIGFSAIASILYLVAIFNERTRLMKKYKDIPNSWFHAMLLISFVLALVLVIFMKDEI
;
A
#
# COMPACT_ATOMS: atom_id res chain seq x y z
N MET A 1 1.59 1.32 -7.89
CA MET A 1 1.52 2.45 -6.93
C MET A 1 2.25 3.62 -7.56
N CYS A 2 1.59 4.75 -7.79
CA CYS A 2 2.12 5.82 -8.64
C CYS A 2 3.01 6.82 -7.89
N SER A 3 4.22 7.12 -8.40
CA SER A 3 5.15 8.04 -7.73
C SER A 3 4.75 9.49 -7.70
N PHE A 4 3.91 9.90 -8.64
CA PHE A 4 3.38 11.25 -8.65
C PHE A 4 1.89 11.30 -8.32
N CYS A 5 1.36 10.27 -7.66
CA CYS A 5 -0.03 10.25 -7.21
C CYS A 5 -0.35 11.46 -6.32
N LEU A 6 0.59 11.91 -5.46
CA LEU A 6 0.44 13.11 -4.60
C LEU A 6 0.41 14.44 -5.36
N ILE A 7 1.25 14.59 -6.39
CA ILE A 7 1.27 15.81 -7.22
C ILE A 7 0.00 15.84 -8.08
N SER A 8 -0.37 14.68 -8.63
CA SER A 8 -1.64 14.49 -9.29
C SER A 8 -2.81 14.79 -8.33
N TRP A 9 -2.74 14.34 -7.07
CA TRP A 9 -3.78 14.54 -6.07
C TRP A 9 -4.01 16.01 -5.72
N LEU A 10 -2.96 16.83 -5.59
CA LEU A 10 -3.10 18.27 -5.35
C LEU A 10 -3.66 19.01 -6.57
N ILE A 11 -3.16 18.71 -7.77
CA ILE A 11 -3.58 19.39 -9.00
C ILE A 11 -4.99 18.97 -9.40
N TYR A 12 -5.23 17.66 -9.50
CA TYR A 12 -6.50 17.10 -9.93
C TYR A 12 -7.55 17.14 -8.82
N GLY A 13 -7.18 17.07 -7.54
CA GLY A 13 -8.14 17.18 -6.45
C GLY A 13 -8.83 18.54 -6.40
N VAL A 14 -8.06 19.62 -6.58
CA VAL A 14 -8.64 20.97 -6.67
C VAL A 14 -9.49 21.13 -7.94
N VAL A 15 -9.02 20.60 -9.07
CA VAL A 15 -9.72 20.68 -10.37
C VAL A 15 -11.02 19.87 -10.37
N VAL A 16 -10.98 18.59 -10.01
CA VAL A 16 -12.15 17.69 -9.97
C VAL A 16 -13.17 18.17 -8.96
N TRP A 17 -12.74 18.62 -7.77
CA TRP A 17 -13.66 19.15 -6.78
C TRP A 17 -14.31 20.46 -7.23
N SER A 18 -13.56 21.35 -7.89
CA SER A 18 -14.11 22.57 -8.49
C SER A 18 -15.11 22.24 -9.61
N LEU A 19 -14.80 21.27 -10.46
CA LEU A 19 -15.69 20.80 -11.52
C LEU A 19 -16.97 20.16 -10.97
N CYS A 20 -16.86 19.34 -9.92
CA CYS A 20 -18.03 18.74 -9.25
C CYS A 20 -18.93 19.80 -8.58
N ARG A 21 -18.33 20.86 -8.05
CA ARG A 21 -19.05 21.97 -7.44
C ARG A 21 -19.77 22.85 -8.47
N ILE A 22 -19.21 23.00 -9.67
CA ILE A 22 -19.79 23.81 -10.75
C ILE A 22 -20.94 23.06 -11.46
N GLY A 23 -20.92 21.73 -11.49
CA GLY A 23 -22.07 20.93 -11.93
C GLY A 23 -21.78 19.44 -12.05
N GLN A 24 -22.73 18.60 -11.62
CA GLN A 24 -22.56 17.14 -11.64
C GLN A 24 -22.29 16.54 -13.03
N GLY A 25 -22.76 17.19 -14.10
CA GLY A 25 -22.52 16.78 -15.48
C GLY A 25 -21.05 16.90 -15.92
N LEU A 26 -20.31 17.91 -15.45
CA LEU A 26 -18.87 18.03 -15.76
C LEU A 26 -18.05 16.98 -15.01
N CYS A 27 -18.45 16.67 -13.78
CA CYS A 27 -17.87 15.60 -13.01
C CYS A 27 -18.06 14.25 -13.73
N PHE A 28 -19.26 13.97 -14.23
CA PHE A 28 -19.55 12.75 -14.98
C PHE A 28 -18.70 12.61 -16.26
N THR A 29 -18.56 13.67 -17.05
CA THR A 29 -17.70 13.65 -18.25
C THR A 29 -16.24 13.43 -17.90
N TRP A 30 -15.77 14.00 -16.78
CA TRP A 30 -14.41 13.81 -16.30
C TRP A 30 -14.10 12.36 -15.91
N TYR A 31 -15.05 11.63 -15.33
CA TYR A 31 -14.88 10.20 -15.05
C TYR A 31 -15.07 9.32 -16.30
N LEU A 32 -15.98 9.69 -17.19
CA LEU A 32 -16.33 8.88 -18.37
C LEU A 32 -15.18 8.77 -19.38
N VAL A 33 -14.39 9.83 -19.56
CA VAL A 33 -13.27 9.83 -20.51
C VAL A 33 -12.18 8.80 -20.15
N PRO A 34 -11.60 8.81 -18.93
CA PRO A 34 -10.59 7.83 -18.54
C PRO A 34 -11.14 6.42 -18.32
N ASP A 35 -12.38 6.26 -17.83
CA ASP A 35 -12.94 4.90 -17.58
C ASP A 35 -13.41 4.21 -18.86
N PHE A 36 -14.02 4.94 -19.80
CA PHE A 36 -14.76 4.31 -20.91
C PHE A 36 -14.14 4.57 -22.28
N LEU A 37 -13.64 5.78 -22.55
CA LEU A 37 -13.12 6.13 -23.87
C LEU A 37 -11.64 5.77 -24.05
N PHE A 38 -10.82 5.95 -23.00
CA PHE A 38 -9.39 5.67 -23.06
C PHE A 38 -8.82 5.12 -21.75
N GLY A 39 -9.06 3.83 -21.47
CA GLY A 39 -8.49 3.14 -20.30
C GLY A 39 -6.96 3.18 -20.23
N THR A 40 -6.25 3.35 -21.35
CA THR A 40 -4.78 3.49 -21.40
C THR A 40 -4.27 4.85 -20.95
N LEU A 41 -5.12 5.89 -20.91
CA LEU A 41 -4.76 7.23 -20.41
C LEU A 41 -4.88 7.32 -18.88
N THR A 42 -5.43 6.30 -18.21
CA THR A 42 -5.59 6.29 -16.76
C THR A 42 -4.27 6.42 -16.01
N THR A 43 -3.20 5.86 -16.56
CA THR A 43 -1.85 5.90 -15.99
C THR A 43 -0.81 6.22 -17.07
N ILE A 44 -0.10 7.33 -16.93
CA ILE A 44 1.03 7.71 -17.79
C ILE A 44 2.33 7.39 -17.07
N SER A 45 2.95 6.26 -17.42
CA SER A 45 4.29 5.89 -16.94
C SER A 45 5.37 6.52 -17.83
N TRP A 46 5.80 7.75 -17.52
CA TRP A 46 6.81 8.48 -18.31
C TRP A 46 8.11 7.68 -18.50
N VAL A 47 8.54 7.00 -17.43
CA VAL A 47 9.79 6.25 -17.41
C VAL A 47 9.74 5.05 -18.37
N CYS A 48 8.57 4.47 -18.64
CA CYS A 48 8.40 3.31 -19.51
C CYS A 48 8.58 3.60 -21.02
N TRP A 49 8.92 4.82 -21.43
CA TRP A 49 9.28 5.10 -22.83
C TRP A 49 10.61 4.41 -23.23
N ILE A 50 11.49 4.10 -22.27
CA ILE A 50 12.76 3.39 -22.52
C ILE A 50 12.42 1.90 -22.55
N LYS A 51 12.58 1.28 -23.72
CA LYS A 51 12.31 -0.14 -23.92
C LYS A 51 13.39 -1.00 -23.24
N SER A 52 13.21 -1.25 -21.95
CA SER A 52 14.03 -2.16 -21.15
C SER A 52 13.18 -2.84 -20.10
N VAL A 53 13.49 -4.11 -19.85
CA VAL A 53 12.79 -4.94 -18.84
C VAL A 53 12.88 -4.28 -17.47
N THR A 54 14.06 -3.78 -17.10
CA THR A 54 14.29 -3.08 -15.82
C THR A 54 13.46 -1.80 -15.71
N THR A 55 13.34 -1.05 -16.80
CA THR A 55 12.55 0.18 -16.84
C THR A 55 11.05 -0.10 -16.68
N HIS A 56 10.55 -1.22 -17.22
CA HIS A 56 9.16 -1.63 -17.00
C HIS A 56 8.90 -2.05 -15.54
N HIS A 57 9.82 -2.80 -14.92
CA HIS A 57 9.67 -3.16 -13.50
C HIS A 57 9.72 -1.95 -12.55
N ILE A 58 10.51 -0.93 -12.90
CA ILE A 58 10.66 0.28 -12.08
C ILE A 58 9.53 1.29 -12.37
N GLY A 59 9.21 1.54 -13.64
CA GLY A 59 8.32 2.63 -14.05
C GLY A 59 6.85 2.28 -14.21
N SER A 60 6.49 0.99 -14.31
CA SER A 60 5.10 0.58 -14.50
C SER A 60 4.28 0.84 -13.23
N SER A 61 3.12 1.50 -13.37
CA SER A 61 2.20 1.75 -12.24
C SER A 61 1.46 0.49 -11.78
N SER A 62 1.11 -0.39 -12.73
CA SER A 62 0.28 -1.58 -12.49
C SER A 62 1.10 -2.81 -12.06
N ASN A 63 2.23 -3.06 -12.72
CA ASN A 63 3.04 -4.26 -12.54
C ASN A 63 4.47 -3.93 -12.05
N GLY A 64 4.67 -2.72 -11.53
CA GLY A 64 5.98 -2.24 -11.11
C GLY A 64 5.90 -1.26 -9.95
N LEU A 65 7.05 -0.67 -9.64
CA LEU A 65 7.20 0.29 -8.54
C LEU A 65 6.46 1.63 -8.79
N GLY A 66 6.11 1.92 -10.04
CA GLY A 66 5.46 3.16 -10.47
C GLY A 66 6.33 4.41 -10.38
N PHE A 67 7.66 4.22 -10.49
CA PHE A 67 8.62 5.32 -10.50
C PHE A 67 8.36 6.23 -11.69
N GLY A 68 8.06 7.50 -11.40
CA GLY A 68 7.75 8.48 -12.43
C GLY A 68 6.49 8.20 -13.25
N SER A 69 5.55 7.42 -12.71
CA SER A 69 4.20 7.36 -13.28
C SER A 69 3.31 8.48 -12.76
N PHE A 70 2.31 8.84 -13.55
CA PHE A 70 1.25 9.80 -13.23
C PHE A 70 -0.10 9.12 -13.45
N ASP A 71 -0.94 9.07 -12.43
CA ASP A 71 -2.30 8.56 -12.57
C ASP A 71 -3.23 9.75 -12.81
N LEU A 72 -4.05 9.68 -13.86
CA LEU A 72 -5.03 10.71 -14.23
C LEU A 72 -6.43 10.39 -13.70
N TYR A 73 -6.65 9.16 -13.23
CA TYR A 73 -7.95 8.71 -12.76
C TYR A 73 -8.14 9.03 -11.28
N TRP A 74 -9.08 9.93 -10.98
CA TRP A 74 -9.29 10.45 -9.63
C TRP A 74 -9.60 9.38 -8.59
N ASN A 75 -10.42 8.37 -8.93
CA ASN A 75 -10.78 7.32 -7.96
C ASN A 75 -9.56 6.47 -7.55
N THR A 76 -8.60 6.24 -8.45
CA THR A 76 -7.33 5.60 -8.08
C THR A 76 -6.57 6.46 -7.09
N ILE A 77 -6.54 7.78 -7.27
CA ILE A 77 -5.79 8.68 -6.40
C ILE A 77 -6.43 8.76 -5.00
N VAL A 78 -7.75 8.93 -4.90
CA VAL A 78 -8.45 8.99 -3.60
C VAL A 78 -8.47 7.65 -2.87
N ALA A 79 -8.40 6.52 -3.59
CA ALA A 79 -8.30 5.21 -2.96
C ALA A 79 -7.02 5.04 -2.12
N PHE A 80 -5.96 5.82 -2.39
CA PHE A 80 -4.70 5.75 -1.66
C PHE A 80 -4.41 6.95 -0.75
N LEU A 81 -5.04 8.11 -1.00
CA LEU A 81 -4.76 9.35 -0.28
C LEU A 81 -5.96 9.99 0.41
N ASP A 82 -7.12 9.31 0.39
CA ASP A 82 -8.39 9.85 0.86
C ASP A 82 -8.72 11.19 0.18
N SER A 83 -9.72 11.89 0.72
CA SER A 83 -10.19 13.15 0.15
C SER A 83 -9.24 14.31 0.49
N PRO A 84 -8.83 15.13 -0.50
CA PRO A 84 -7.89 16.24 -0.30
C PRO A 84 -8.40 17.37 0.59
N LEU A 85 -9.70 17.39 0.87
CA LEU A 85 -10.31 18.40 1.71
C LEU A 85 -10.17 18.11 3.20
N ASP A 86 -9.97 16.84 3.57
CA ASP A 86 -9.99 16.42 4.97
C ASP A 86 -8.63 16.64 5.65
N THR A 87 -7.53 16.63 4.87
CA THR A 87 -6.18 16.78 5.39
C THR A 87 -5.60 18.18 5.11
N PRO A 88 -5.00 18.87 6.09
CA PRO A 88 -4.36 20.16 5.86
C PRO A 88 -3.14 20.03 4.94
N LEU A 89 -2.87 21.05 4.12
CA LEU A 89 -1.77 21.06 3.13
C LEU A 89 -0.40 20.72 3.73
N THR A 90 -0.14 21.14 4.97
CA THR A 90 1.12 20.84 5.66
C THR A 90 1.29 19.34 5.92
N ALA A 91 0.21 18.63 6.22
CA ALA A 91 0.25 17.17 6.39
C ALA A 91 0.48 16.48 5.05
N THR A 92 -0.15 16.95 3.97
CA THR A 92 0.06 16.44 2.62
C THR A 92 1.52 16.60 2.19
N LEU A 93 2.13 17.76 2.38
CA LEU A 93 3.53 17.99 2.05
C LEU A 93 4.47 17.07 2.84
N ASN A 94 4.17 16.81 4.12
CA ASN A 94 4.94 15.87 4.93
C ASN A 94 4.87 14.44 4.37
N ILE A 95 3.68 13.97 3.97
CA ILE A 95 3.49 12.66 3.33
C ILE A 95 4.27 12.61 2.00
N MET A 96 4.23 13.69 1.21
CA MET A 96 4.98 13.79 -0.04
C MET A 96 6.49 13.67 0.15
N VAL A 97 7.04 14.39 1.13
CA VAL A 97 8.47 14.31 1.48
C VAL A 97 8.82 12.90 1.94
N GLY A 98 8.00 12.30 2.80
CA GLY A 98 8.19 10.91 3.25
C GLY A 98 8.20 9.92 2.08
N TYR A 99 7.26 10.06 1.15
CA TYR A 99 7.19 9.23 -0.06
C TYR A 99 8.45 9.37 -0.92
N ILE A 100 8.88 10.60 -1.20
CA ILE A 100 10.08 10.87 -2.01
C ILE A 100 11.32 10.26 -1.33
N LEU A 101 11.49 10.46 -0.02
CA LEU A 101 12.60 9.87 0.73
C LEU A 101 12.57 8.33 0.65
N LEU A 102 11.40 7.71 0.80
CA LEU A 102 11.31 6.25 0.75
C LEU A 102 11.65 5.69 -0.63
N ILE A 103 11.04 6.22 -1.68
CA ILE A 103 11.20 5.67 -3.04
C ILE A 103 12.53 6.06 -3.68
N TYR A 104 12.99 7.30 -3.49
CA TYR A 104 14.19 7.79 -4.15
C TYR A 104 15.46 7.62 -3.32
N MET A 105 15.35 7.42 -2.00
CA MET A 105 16.51 7.25 -1.13
C MET A 105 16.55 5.85 -0.50
N VAL A 106 15.51 5.44 0.23
CA VAL A 106 15.54 4.18 0.98
C VAL A 106 15.55 2.96 0.05
N MET A 107 14.65 2.90 -0.93
CA MET A 107 14.58 1.79 -1.90
C MET A 107 15.91 1.52 -2.63
N PRO A 108 16.60 2.53 -3.21
CA PRO A 108 17.88 2.29 -3.85
C PRO A 108 19.00 1.88 -2.88
N ILE A 109 19.08 2.51 -1.69
CA ILE A 109 20.05 2.12 -0.66
C ILE A 109 19.87 0.65 -0.28
N CYS A 110 18.63 0.24 -0.06
CA CYS A 110 18.31 -1.14 0.28
C CYS A 110 18.71 -2.08 -0.88
N TYR A 111 18.43 -1.70 -2.14
CA TYR A 111 18.72 -2.54 -3.31
C TYR A 111 20.21 -2.83 -3.44
N TRP A 112 21.06 -1.79 -3.32
CA TRP A 112 22.52 -1.96 -3.36
C TRP A 112 23.09 -2.64 -2.12
N GLY A 113 22.40 -2.58 -0.98
CA GLY A 113 22.83 -3.25 0.24
C GLY A 113 22.51 -4.74 0.27
N LEU A 114 21.37 -5.16 -0.30
CA LEU A 114 20.81 -6.50 -0.07
C LEU A 114 20.56 -7.33 -1.35
N ASN A 115 20.78 -6.81 -2.56
CA ASN A 115 20.69 -7.55 -3.84
C ASN A 115 19.40 -8.41 -4.01
N PHE A 116 18.28 -8.00 -3.40
CA PHE A 116 16.97 -8.64 -3.58
C PHE A 116 16.15 -7.90 -4.65
N PRO A 117 15.20 -8.58 -5.32
CA PRO A 117 14.30 -7.91 -6.26
C PRO A 117 13.52 -6.79 -5.57
N ILE A 118 13.53 -5.62 -6.21
CA ILE A 118 12.92 -4.38 -5.70
C ILE A 118 11.42 -4.58 -5.47
N TYR A 119 10.73 -5.15 -6.46
CA TYR A 119 9.30 -5.35 -6.47
C TYR A 119 8.98 -6.76 -6.96
N SER A 120 8.33 -7.56 -6.12
CA SER A 120 7.77 -8.87 -6.47
C SER A 120 6.76 -9.27 -5.40
N SER A 121 5.65 -9.88 -5.82
CA SER A 121 4.70 -10.56 -4.92
C SER A 121 5.15 -11.98 -4.54
N LEU A 122 6.17 -12.49 -5.23
CA LEU A 122 6.68 -13.84 -5.06
C LEU A 122 7.72 -13.89 -3.94
N LEU A 123 7.83 -15.07 -3.33
CA LEU A 123 8.80 -15.39 -2.31
C LEU A 123 10.16 -15.61 -2.97
N ASN A 124 11.24 -15.16 -2.34
CA ASN A 124 12.59 -15.24 -2.87
C ASN A 124 13.48 -16.12 -1.99
N THR A 125 14.41 -16.81 -2.63
CA THR A 125 15.52 -17.52 -1.98
C THR A 125 16.55 -16.54 -1.41
N ALA A 126 17.51 -17.04 -0.61
CA ALA A 126 18.62 -16.22 -0.10
C ALA A 126 19.51 -15.61 -1.19
N LEU A 127 19.45 -16.16 -2.41
CA LEU A 127 20.19 -15.68 -3.58
C LEU A 127 19.39 -14.70 -4.45
N GLY A 128 18.15 -14.36 -4.06
CA GLY A 128 17.29 -13.43 -4.78
C GLY A 128 16.49 -14.04 -5.94
N ASN A 129 16.61 -15.34 -6.18
CA ASN A 129 15.80 -16.07 -7.17
C ASN A 129 14.42 -16.43 -6.61
N GLU A 130 13.44 -16.60 -7.48
CA GLU A 130 12.09 -17.03 -7.13
C GLU A 130 12.09 -18.38 -6.37
N TYR A 131 11.31 -18.45 -5.29
CA TYR A 131 11.17 -19.62 -4.44
C TYR A 131 10.03 -20.51 -4.93
N VAL A 132 10.32 -21.78 -5.23
CA VAL A 132 9.32 -22.74 -5.71
C VAL A 132 8.49 -23.27 -4.53
N VAL A 133 7.36 -22.63 -4.25
CA VAL A 133 6.46 -22.96 -3.11
C VAL A 133 5.88 -24.37 -3.22
N MET A 134 5.62 -24.85 -4.44
CA MET A 134 5.15 -26.21 -4.72
C MET A 134 6.11 -27.30 -4.19
N GLY A 135 7.37 -26.96 -3.91
CA GLY A 135 8.35 -27.86 -3.33
C GLY A 135 8.21 -28.09 -1.82
N ILE A 136 7.40 -27.31 -1.09
CA ILE A 136 7.21 -27.46 0.37
C ILE A 136 5.81 -28.03 0.71
N VAL A 137 4.84 -27.76 -0.16
CA VAL A 137 3.44 -27.95 0.15
C VAL A 137 2.97 -29.32 -0.35
N ASN A 138 2.30 -30.08 0.52
CA ASN A 138 1.76 -31.39 0.14
C ASN A 138 0.49 -31.23 -0.72
N LYS A 139 0.00 -32.30 -1.38
CA LYS A 139 -1.22 -32.28 -2.22
C LYS A 139 -2.51 -31.81 -1.51
N LYS A 140 -2.47 -31.70 -0.18
CA LYS A 140 -3.55 -31.19 0.68
C LYS A 140 -3.35 -29.71 1.09
N PHE A 141 -2.41 -29.00 0.46
CA PHE A 141 -2.00 -27.64 0.82
C PHE A 141 -1.49 -27.44 2.25
N GLU A 142 -1.07 -28.53 2.91
CA GLU A 142 -0.46 -28.49 4.23
C GLU A 142 1.06 -28.35 4.14
N LEU A 143 1.64 -27.57 5.06
CA LEU A 143 3.08 -27.40 5.18
C LEU A 143 3.71 -28.71 5.67
N ALA A 144 4.36 -29.45 4.77
CA ALA A 144 5.09 -30.65 5.15
C ALA A 144 6.40 -30.22 5.83
N MET A 145 6.40 -30.13 7.17
CA MET A 145 7.57 -29.66 7.93
C MET A 145 8.88 -30.39 7.58
N ALA A 146 8.80 -31.69 7.24
CA ALA A 146 9.96 -32.47 6.79
C ALA A 146 10.52 -32.00 5.44
N LEU A 147 9.66 -31.71 4.44
CA LEU A 147 10.10 -31.13 3.17
C LEU A 147 10.57 -29.68 3.35
N ALA A 148 9.86 -28.91 4.19
CA ALA A 148 10.21 -27.54 4.50
C ALA A 148 11.63 -27.43 5.08
N SER A 149 11.97 -28.28 6.06
CA SER A 149 13.30 -28.28 6.68
C SER A 149 14.39 -28.68 5.70
N LEU A 150 14.11 -29.64 4.81
CA LEU A 150 15.09 -30.14 3.84
C LEU A 150 15.36 -29.08 2.77
N LEU A 151 14.30 -28.47 2.23
CA LEU A 151 14.39 -27.40 1.23
C LEU A 151 14.98 -26.10 1.82
N ALA A 152 14.70 -25.77 3.08
CA ALA A 152 15.32 -24.63 3.76
C ALA A 152 16.84 -24.76 3.90
N ILE A 153 17.37 -25.98 4.05
CA ILE A 153 18.82 -26.23 4.11
C ILE A 153 19.48 -26.01 2.74
N PHE A 154 18.83 -26.42 1.64
CA PHE A 154 19.39 -26.31 0.29
C PHE A 154 19.21 -24.93 -0.36
N THR A 155 18.05 -24.30 -0.18
CA THR A 155 17.67 -23.03 -0.84
C THR A 155 17.70 -21.81 0.09
N GLY A 156 17.94 -22.03 1.38
CA GLY A 156 17.91 -20.99 2.41
C GLY A 156 16.49 -20.65 2.89
N HIS A 157 16.43 -19.77 3.88
CA HIS A 157 15.16 -19.27 4.41
C HIS A 157 14.37 -18.49 3.36
N ILE A 158 13.06 -18.48 3.54
CA ILE A 158 12.12 -17.78 2.68
C ILE A 158 12.25 -16.27 2.94
N ASN A 159 12.59 -15.50 1.92
CA ASN A 159 12.72 -14.06 1.99
C ASN A 159 11.63 -13.36 1.19
N LEU A 160 11.22 -12.18 1.66
CA LEU A 160 10.25 -11.33 0.99
C LEU A 160 10.96 -10.31 0.09
N SER A 161 10.22 -9.71 -0.85
CA SER A 161 10.76 -8.62 -1.68
C SER A 161 11.04 -7.37 -0.84
N MET A 162 11.93 -6.53 -1.36
CA MET A 162 12.39 -5.34 -0.63
C MET A 162 11.27 -4.34 -0.36
N PHE A 163 10.45 -4.05 -1.37
CA PHE A 163 9.32 -3.13 -1.23
C PHE A 163 8.35 -3.61 -0.15
N PHE A 164 8.06 -4.92 -0.12
CA PHE A 164 7.19 -5.51 0.89
C PHE A 164 7.76 -5.34 2.30
N ALA A 165 9.04 -5.66 2.51
CA ALA A 165 9.70 -5.52 3.81
C ALA A 165 9.71 -4.07 4.31
N VAL A 166 10.01 -3.11 3.44
CA VAL A 166 10.03 -1.67 3.78
C VAL A 166 8.62 -1.18 4.13
N SER A 167 7.60 -1.53 3.36
CA SER A 167 6.22 -1.16 3.65
C SER A 167 5.73 -1.68 5.00
N PHE A 168 6.07 -2.93 5.35
CA PHE A 168 5.77 -3.48 6.66
C PHE A 168 6.50 -2.76 7.79
N GLY A 169 7.79 -2.44 7.61
CA GLY A 169 8.56 -1.67 8.58
C GLY A 169 7.97 -0.29 8.87
N ILE A 170 7.50 0.41 7.82
CA ILE A 170 6.81 1.69 7.97
C ILE A 170 5.48 1.53 8.69
N GLY A 171 4.72 0.46 8.40
CA GLY A 171 3.48 0.15 9.11
C GLY A 171 3.71 -0.01 10.62
N PHE A 172 4.78 -0.70 11.02
CA PHE A 172 5.16 -0.83 12.43
C PHE A 172 5.56 0.51 13.05
N SER A 173 6.32 1.33 12.30
CA SER A 173 6.68 2.69 12.73
C SER A 173 5.46 3.59 12.93
N ALA A 174 4.44 3.47 12.07
CA ALA A 174 3.19 4.21 12.22
C ALA A 174 2.46 3.84 13.51
N ILE A 175 2.38 2.54 13.85
CA ILE A 175 1.80 2.08 15.12
C ILE A 175 2.59 2.63 16.30
N ALA A 176 3.93 2.55 16.26
CA ALA A 176 4.79 3.09 17.32
C ALA A 176 4.61 4.62 17.49
N SER A 177 4.49 5.35 16.39
CA SER A 177 4.23 6.79 16.37
C SER A 177 2.89 7.13 17.01
N ILE A 178 1.84 6.37 16.71
CA ILE A 178 0.52 6.54 17.32
C ILE A 178 0.59 6.31 18.84
N LEU A 179 1.24 5.23 19.28
CA LEU A 179 1.41 4.95 20.71
C LEU A 179 2.18 6.05 21.43
N TYR A 180 3.26 6.53 20.82
CA TYR A 180 4.04 7.65 21.34
C TYR A 180 3.21 8.93 21.42
N LEU A 181 2.43 9.22 20.36
CA LEU A 181 1.54 10.37 20.33
C LEU A 181 0.48 10.28 21.42
N VAL A 182 -0.17 9.12 21.60
CA VAL A 182 -1.17 8.89 22.66
C VAL A 182 -0.55 9.06 24.04
N ALA A 183 0.66 8.53 24.26
CA ALA A 183 1.36 8.65 25.53
C ALA A 183 1.63 10.12 25.90
N ILE A 184 2.05 10.94 24.93
CA ILE A 184 2.34 12.37 25.14
C ILE A 184 1.08 13.23 25.17
N PHE A 185 0.09 12.96 24.32
CA PHE A 185 -1.14 13.74 24.23
C PHE A 185 -2.13 13.46 25.37
N ASN A 186 -1.82 12.53 26.27
CA ASN A 186 -2.62 12.26 27.47
C ASN A 186 -2.92 13.55 28.29
N GLU A 187 -2.08 14.57 28.20
CA GLU A 187 -2.32 15.87 28.87
C GLU A 187 -3.25 16.83 28.10
N ARG A 188 -3.31 16.74 26.76
CA ARG A 188 -4.13 17.63 25.91
C ARG A 188 -5.56 17.14 25.68
N THR A 189 -5.90 15.93 26.12
CA THR A 189 -7.28 15.40 26.17
C THR A 189 -8.18 16.15 27.16
N ARG A 190 -7.64 17.15 27.91
CA ARG A 190 -8.42 18.01 28.81
C ARG A 190 -9.65 18.65 28.15
N LEU A 191 -9.60 18.97 26.85
CA LEU A 191 -10.75 19.49 26.10
C LEU A 191 -11.77 18.41 25.73
N MET A 192 -11.36 17.14 25.64
CA MET A 192 -12.24 16.01 25.37
C MET A 192 -13.01 15.53 26.62
N LYS A 193 -12.51 15.83 27.84
CA LYS A 193 -13.21 15.56 29.11
C LYS A 193 -14.57 16.27 29.24
N LYS A 194 -14.88 17.23 28.37
CA LYS A 194 -16.19 17.93 28.34
C LYS A 194 -17.29 17.05 27.73
N TYR A 195 -16.93 16.08 26.89
CA TYR A 195 -17.88 15.17 26.26
C TYR A 195 -18.08 13.94 27.14
N LYS A 196 -19.30 13.40 27.13
CA LYS A 196 -19.63 12.18 27.89
C LYS A 196 -18.89 11.00 27.26
N ASP A 197 -18.14 10.28 28.08
CA ASP A 197 -17.42 9.09 27.63
C ASP A 197 -18.42 8.05 27.08
N ILE A 198 -18.07 7.48 25.93
CA ILE A 198 -18.79 6.35 25.35
C ILE A 198 -18.57 5.16 26.29
N PRO A 199 -19.61 4.39 26.64
CA PRO A 199 -19.47 3.28 27.58
C PRO A 199 -18.43 2.27 27.10
N ASN A 200 -17.52 1.85 27.99
CA ASN A 200 -16.45 0.91 27.65
C ASN A 200 -16.96 -0.41 27.05
N SER A 201 -18.19 -0.82 27.38
CA SER A 201 -18.83 -2.01 26.81
C SER A 201 -18.96 -1.95 25.30
N TRP A 202 -19.14 -0.76 24.70
CA TRP A 202 -19.22 -0.60 23.26
C TRP A 202 -17.89 -0.94 22.57
N PHE A 203 -16.76 -0.55 23.15
CA PHE A 203 -15.43 -0.89 22.62
C PHE A 203 -15.16 -2.40 22.73
N HIS A 204 -15.49 -3.01 23.87
CA HIS A 204 -15.37 -4.46 24.04
C HIS A 204 -16.28 -5.23 23.08
N ALA A 205 -17.51 -4.74 22.85
CA ALA A 205 -18.45 -5.34 21.90
C ALA A 205 -17.91 -5.26 20.46
N MET A 206 -17.42 -4.09 20.02
CA MET A 206 -16.83 -3.91 18.68
C MET A 206 -15.59 -4.78 18.48
N LEU A 207 -14.72 -4.88 19.50
CA LEU A 207 -13.54 -5.75 19.47
C LEU A 207 -13.93 -7.22 19.38
N LEU A 208 -14.91 -7.66 20.17
CA LEU A 208 -15.37 -9.04 20.18
C LEU A 208 -16.05 -9.41 18.85
N ILE A 209 -16.91 -8.53 18.32
CA ILE A 209 -17.57 -8.73 17.03
C ILE A 209 -16.54 -8.86 15.90
N SER A 210 -15.57 -7.94 15.82
CA SER A 210 -14.55 -7.97 14.77
C SER A 210 -13.64 -9.20 14.91
N PHE A 211 -13.27 -9.60 16.13
CA PHE A 211 -12.47 -10.80 16.38
C PHE A 211 -13.21 -12.10 16.02
N VAL A 212 -14.49 -12.23 16.41
CA VAL A 212 -15.31 -13.39 16.07
C VAL A 212 -15.51 -13.48 14.55
N LEU A 213 -15.78 -12.36 13.89
CA LEU A 213 -15.97 -12.33 12.44
C LEU A 213 -14.68 -12.72 11.70
N ALA A 214 -13.52 -12.30 12.19
CA ALA A 214 -12.22 -12.75 11.67
C ALA A 214 -12.03 -14.27 11.83
N LEU A 215 -12.35 -14.84 13.01
CA LEU A 215 -12.26 -16.29 13.23
C LEU A 215 -13.23 -17.07 12.33
N VAL A 216 -14.46 -16.59 12.17
CA VAL A 216 -15.46 -17.20 11.29
C VAL A 216 -14.96 -17.23 9.85
N LEU A 217 -14.44 -16.12 9.32
CA LEU A 217 -13.88 -16.08 7.97
C LEU A 217 -12.74 -17.08 7.77
N VAL A 218 -11.82 -17.19 8.74
CA VAL A 218 -10.67 -18.11 8.66
C VAL A 218 -11.10 -19.58 8.73
N ILE A 219 -12.10 -19.92 9.55
CA ILE A 219 -12.54 -21.30 9.73
C ILE A 219 -13.39 -21.76 8.55
N PHE A 220 -14.33 -20.92 8.07
CA PHE A 220 -15.30 -21.32 7.05
C PHE A 220 -14.81 -21.16 5.62
N MET A 221 -13.90 -20.21 5.31
CA MET A 221 -13.36 -20.08 3.94
C MET A 221 -12.17 -21.00 3.65
N LYS A 222 -11.92 -22.01 4.49
CA LYS A 222 -10.84 -22.97 4.25
C LYS A 222 -11.06 -23.84 3.01
N ASP A 223 -12.31 -23.99 2.58
CA ASP A 223 -12.68 -24.93 1.50
C ASP A 223 -12.64 -24.31 0.08
N GLU A 224 -12.36 -23.01 -0.06
CA GLU A 224 -12.33 -22.32 -1.37
C GLU A 224 -10.93 -22.03 -1.94
N ILE A 225 -9.86 -22.58 -1.36
CA ILE A 225 -8.47 -22.40 -1.83
C ILE A 225 -7.85 -23.73 -2.26
#